data_AF-L0DHX3-F1
#
_entry.id   AF-L0DHX3-F1
#
_cell.length_a   1.000
_cell.length_b   1.000
_cell.length_c   1.000
_cell.angle_alpha   90.00
_cell.angle_beta   90.00
_cell.angle_gamma   90.00
#
_symmetry.space_group_name_H-M   'P 1'
#
loop_
_entity.id
_entity.type
_entity.pdbx_description
1 polymer ?
#
loop_
_entity_poly.entity_id
_entity_poly.type
_entity_poly.pdbx_seq_one_letter_code
_entity_poly.pdbx_strand_id
1 'polypeptide(L)'
;MIFLFAPPFHTVRERASSNPYWMDPLAAPSEIDFDLALDIGDFGLGSDAPILLDYREDPEMPRVIRLRWPPDGCANHWVMMAPDFEMFVRELGL
;
A
#
# COMPACT_ATOMS: atom_id res chain seq x y z
N MET A 1 -12.00 1.97 -9.25
CA MET A 1 -12.39 3.10 -8.39
C MET A 1 -11.46 3.03 -7.19
N ILE A 2 -10.78 4.12 -6.83
CA ILE A 2 -9.90 4.13 -5.65
C ILE A 2 -10.73 4.53 -4.43
N PHE A 3 -10.54 3.83 -3.32
CA PHE A 3 -11.14 4.12 -2.03
C PHE A 3 -10.04 4.51 -1.04
N LEU A 4 -9.91 5.80 -0.76
CA LEU A 4 -8.96 6.32 0.21
C LEU A 4 -9.59 6.32 1.60
N PHE A 5 -8.82 5.91 2.61
CA PHE A 5 -9.27 5.93 4.00
C PHE A 5 -9.27 7.35 4.56
N ALA A 6 -10.11 7.59 5.56
CA ALA A 6 -10.04 8.82 6.34
C ALA A 6 -8.90 8.73 7.37
N PRO A 7 -8.21 9.84 7.68
CA PRO A 7 -7.22 9.86 8.76
C PRO A 7 -7.91 9.65 10.13
N PRO A 8 -7.17 9.16 11.15
CA PRO A 8 -5.75 8.83 11.13
C PRO A 8 -5.44 7.55 10.33
N PHE A 9 -4.33 7.57 9.59
CA PHE A 9 -3.79 6.38 8.92
C PHE A 9 -3.07 5.47 9.92
N HIS A 10 -2.97 4.19 9.57
CA HIS A 10 -2.36 3.18 10.43
C HIS A 10 -1.21 2.50 9.71
N THR A 11 -0.20 2.12 10.48
CA THR A 11 0.91 1.32 9.97
C THR A 11 0.43 -0.08 9.60
N VAL A 12 1.14 -0.73 8.67
CA VAL A 12 0.90 -2.14 8.37
C VAL A 12 1.14 -3.00 9.61
N ARG A 13 2.06 -2.63 10.52
CA ARG A 13 2.23 -3.25 11.84
C ARG A 13 0.94 -3.26 12.65
N GLU A 14 0.29 -2.10 12.78
CA GLU A 14 -0.99 -1.97 13.49
C GLU A 14 -2.08 -2.78 12.80
N ARG A 15 -2.19 -2.72 11.47
CA ARG A 15 -3.17 -3.49 10.71
C ARG A 15 -2.98 -5.00 10.88
N ALA A 16 -1.74 -5.49 10.81
CA ALA A 16 -1.38 -6.89 10.95
C ALA A 16 -1.75 -7.48 12.33
N SER A 17 -1.86 -6.63 13.36
CA SER A 17 -2.31 -7.08 14.69
C SER A 17 -3.77 -7.56 14.70
N SER A 18 -4.58 -7.06 13.76
CA SER A 18 -6.02 -7.33 13.66
C SER A 18 -6.41 -8.14 12.40
N ASN A 19 -5.55 -8.14 11.38
CA ASN A 19 -5.81 -8.79 10.10
C ASN A 19 -4.62 -9.66 9.68
N PRO A 20 -4.74 -11.00 9.72
CA PRO A 20 -3.64 -11.91 9.38
C PRO A 20 -3.24 -11.86 7.90
N TYR A 21 -4.07 -11.28 7.02
CA TYR A 21 -3.75 -11.09 5.60
C TYR A 21 -2.38 -10.42 5.40
N TRP A 22 -2.03 -9.44 6.22
CA TRP A 22 -0.75 -8.73 6.09
C TRP A 22 0.47 -9.63 6.28
N MET A 23 0.32 -10.74 7.00
CA MET A 23 1.38 -11.73 7.21
C MET A 23 1.33 -12.88 6.19
N ASP A 24 0.27 -12.95 5.37
CA ASP A 24 0.11 -13.98 4.35
C ASP A 24 1.11 -13.76 3.21
N PRO A 25 1.74 -14.81 2.65
CA PRO A 25 2.62 -14.69 1.49
C PRO A 25 2.00 -13.94 0.30
N LEU A 26 0.67 -13.97 0.13
CA LEU A 26 -0.05 -13.22 -0.90
C LEU A 26 0.04 -11.70 -0.71
N ALA A 27 0.28 -11.19 0.50
CA ALA A 27 0.51 -9.77 0.75
C ALA A 27 1.97 -9.34 0.48
N ALA A 28 2.84 -10.27 0.06
CA ALA A 28 4.27 -10.05 -0.16
C ALA A 28 4.95 -9.31 1.02
N PRO A 29 4.82 -9.82 2.27
CA PRO A 29 5.23 -9.08 3.47
C PRO A 29 6.72 -8.75 3.53
N SER A 30 7.56 -9.51 2.84
CA SER A 30 9.01 -9.28 2.77
C SER A 30 9.42 -8.06 1.94
N GLU A 31 8.50 -7.51 1.13
CA GLU A 31 8.79 -6.38 0.23
C GLU A 31 8.42 -5.02 0.82
N ILE A 32 7.87 -4.97 2.03
CA ILE A 32 7.53 -3.75 2.77
C ILE A 32 8.08 -3.81 4.18
N ASP A 33 8.30 -2.65 4.79
CA ASP A 33 8.60 -2.54 6.22
C ASP A 33 7.30 -2.16 6.94
N PHE A 34 6.90 -2.97 7.91
CA PHE A 34 5.59 -2.84 8.54
C PHE A 34 5.46 -1.59 9.42
N ASP A 35 6.56 -1.08 9.95
CA ASP A 35 6.58 0.11 10.80
C ASP A 35 6.73 1.39 9.97
N LEU A 36 7.20 1.28 8.72
CA LEU A 36 7.43 2.39 7.79
C LEU A 36 6.45 2.40 6.61
N ALA A 37 5.41 1.57 6.64
CA ALA A 37 4.37 1.56 5.63
C ALA A 37 3.01 1.92 6.24
N LEU A 38 2.37 2.98 5.74
CA LEU A 38 1.03 3.40 6.17
C LEU A 38 -0.02 2.97 5.15
N ASP A 39 -1.08 2.35 5.64
CA ASP A 39 -2.22 1.90 4.86
C ASP A 39 -3.23 3.04 4.64
N ILE A 40 -3.36 3.48 3.37
CA ILE A 40 -4.11 4.69 3.00
C ILE A 40 -5.31 4.43 2.09
N GLY A 41 -5.49 3.22 1.58
CA GLY A 41 -6.64 2.89 0.74
C GLY A 41 -6.51 1.58 -0.03
N ASP A 42 -7.45 1.35 -0.94
CA ASP A 42 -7.52 0.18 -1.81
C ASP A 42 -8.24 0.54 -3.12
N PHE A 43 -8.20 -0.33 -4.12
CA PHE A 43 -8.96 -0.25 -5.37
C PHE A 43 -10.41 -0.75 -5.24
N GLY A 44 -10.89 -0.89 -4.01
CA GLY A 44 -12.25 -1.25 -3.66
C GLY A 44 -12.47 -2.74 -3.46
N LEU A 45 -13.71 -3.10 -3.13
CA LEU A 45 -14.09 -4.46 -2.77
C LEU A 45 -13.70 -5.49 -3.84
N GLY A 46 -13.00 -6.53 -3.41
CA GLY A 46 -12.57 -7.65 -4.26
C GLY A 46 -11.33 -7.36 -5.11
N SER A 47 -10.68 -6.20 -4.95
CA SER A 47 -9.39 -5.95 -5.59
C SER A 47 -8.21 -6.55 -4.85
N ASP A 48 -8.32 -6.72 -3.52
CA ASP A 48 -7.25 -7.15 -2.62
C ASP A 48 -5.91 -6.43 -2.91
N ALA A 49 -5.98 -5.13 -3.23
CA ALA A 49 -4.86 -4.35 -3.75
C ALA A 49 -4.63 -3.07 -2.91
N PRO A 50 -4.22 -3.23 -1.64
CA PRO A 50 -3.96 -2.11 -0.75
C PRO A 50 -2.97 -1.11 -1.35
N ILE A 51 -3.18 0.16 -0.99
CA ILE A 51 -2.35 1.31 -1.35
C ILE A 51 -1.66 1.79 -0.07
N LEU A 52 -0.33 1.88 -0.12
CA LEU A 52 0.50 2.29 1.02
C LEU A 52 1.31 3.55 0.71
N LEU A 53 1.56 4.35 1.74
CA LEU A 53 2.71 5.24 1.79
C LEU A 53 3.91 4.47 2.32
N ASP A 54 5.03 4.50 1.61
CA ASP A 54 6.25 3.77 1.95
C ASP A 54 7.38 4.75 2.27
N TYR A 55 7.73 4.81 3.55
CA TYR A 55 8.70 5.74 4.15
C TYR A 55 10.13 5.18 4.21
N ARG A 56 10.39 3.98 3.64
CA ARG A 56 11.71 3.33 3.75
C ARG A 56 12.87 4.11 3.13
N GLU A 57 12.61 4.82 2.04
CA GLU A 57 13.65 5.54 1.29
C GLU A 57 13.78 7.00 1.74
N ASP A 58 12.65 7.67 1.97
CA ASP A 58 12.59 9.06 2.40
C ASP A 58 11.46 9.26 3.43
N PRO A 59 11.78 9.65 4.68
CA PRO A 59 10.77 9.86 5.73
C PRO A 59 9.92 11.13 5.53
N GLU A 60 10.41 12.11 4.76
CA GLU A 60 9.70 13.37 4.51
C GLU A 60 8.90 13.32 3.19
N MET A 61 9.32 12.48 2.24
CA MET A 61 8.68 12.31 0.94
C MET A 61 8.40 10.83 0.64
N PRO A 62 7.41 10.21 1.33
CA PRO A 62 7.10 8.81 1.12
C PRO A 62 6.52 8.57 -0.28
N ARG A 63 7.00 7.52 -0.95
CA ARG A 63 6.42 7.08 -2.23
C ARG A 63 5.07 6.41 -1.99
N VAL A 64 4.22 6.41 -3.01
CA VAL A 64 2.95 5.67 -2.99
C VAL A 64 3.15 4.34 -3.71
N ILE A 65 2.85 3.24 -3.05
CA ILE A 65 2.94 1.88 -3.60
C ILE A 65 1.59 1.18 -3.52
N ARG A 66 1.39 0.14 -4.34
CA ARG A 66 0.26 -0.77 -4.24
C ARG A 66 0.69 -2.22 -4.41
N LEU A 67 -0.10 -3.14 -3.89
CA LEU A 67 0.06 -4.55 -4.23
C LEU A 67 -0.40 -4.80 -5.68
N ARG A 68 0.39 -5.55 -6.44
CA ARG A 68 0.06 -6.00 -7.79
C ARG A 68 -0.13 -7.50 -7.82
N TRP A 69 -1.25 -7.91 -8.40
CA TRP A 69 -1.58 -9.29 -8.74
C TRP A 69 -1.24 -9.55 -10.22
N PRO A 70 -0.18 -10.32 -10.53
CA PRO A 70 0.16 -10.68 -11.90
C PRO A 70 -0.88 -11.65 -12.51
N PRO A 71 -1.19 -11.57 -13.82
CA PRO A 71 -2.18 -12.42 -14.46
C PRO A 71 -1.72 -13.88 -14.69
N ASP A 72 -0.43 -14.16 -14.55
CA ASP A 72 0.24 -15.41 -14.91
C ASP A 72 0.50 -16.33 -13.70
N GLY A 73 -0.09 -16.03 -12.54
CA GLY A 73 0.12 -16.79 -11.31
C GLY A 73 1.50 -16.59 -10.68
N CYS A 74 2.28 -15.61 -11.15
CA CYS A 74 3.48 -15.16 -10.46
C CYS A 74 3.14 -14.59 -9.08
N ALA A 75 4.12 -14.58 -8.18
CA ALA A 75 3.96 -14.03 -6.84
C ALA A 75 3.55 -12.55 -6.89
N ASN A 76 2.65 -12.17 -5.98
CA ASN A 76 2.28 -10.79 -5.76
C ASN A 76 3.51 -9.99 -5.35
N HIS A 77 3.57 -8.72 -5.77
CA HIS A 77 4.66 -7.83 -5.42
C HIS A 77 4.17 -6.38 -5.35
N TRP A 78 4.88 -5.57 -4.58
CA TRP A 78 4.60 -4.16 -4.42
C TRP A 78 5.19 -3.36 -5.58
N VAL A 79 4.38 -2.47 -6.15
CA VAL A 79 4.78 -1.60 -7.26
C VAL A 79 4.55 -0.14 -6.90
N MET A 80 5.49 0.71 -7.31
CA MET A 80 5.36 2.15 -7.17
C MET A 80 4.25 2.68 -8.08
N MET A 81 3.40 3.53 -7.51
CA MET A 81 2.36 4.29 -8.22
C MET A 81 2.81 5.72 -8.49
N ALA A 82 3.45 6.34 -7.50
CA ALA A 82 3.96 7.72 -7.57
C ALA A 82 5.20 7.86 -6.69
N PRO A 83 6.14 8.76 -7.05
CA PRO A 83 7.35 9.00 -6.26
C PRO A 83 7.06 9.67 -4.91
N ASP A 84 5.94 10.39 -4.78
CA ASP A 84 5.50 11.04 -3.55
C ASP A 84 3.96 11.18 -3.53
N PHE A 85 3.41 11.56 -2.37
CA PHE A 85 1.97 11.73 -2.19
C PHE A 85 1.39 12.89 -3.00
N GLU A 86 2.14 13.99 -3.17
CA GLU A 86 1.67 15.15 -3.95
C GLU A 86 1.45 14.78 -5.42
N MET A 87 2.40 14.06 -6.02
CA MET A 87 2.28 13.53 -7.38
C MET A 87 1.11 12.56 -7.49
N PHE A 88 0.92 11.66 -6.52
CA PHE A 88 -0.23 10.76 -6.52
C PHE A 88 -1.57 11.50 -6.55
N VAL A 89 -1.76 12.49 -5.69
CA VAL A 89 -2.97 13.32 -5.64
C VAL A 89 -3.18 14.06 -6.97
N ARG A 90 -2.11 14.65 -7.52
CA ARG A 90 -2.14 15.37 -8.80
C ARG A 90 -2.57 14.47 -9.95
N GLU A 91 -1.99 13.28 -10.08
CA GLU A 91 -2.34 12.34 -11.16
C GLU A 91 -3.77 11.79 -11.02
N LEU A 92 -4.34 11.77 -9.81
CA LEU A 92 -5.74 11.42 -9.57
C LEU A 92 -6.71 12.60 -9.81
N GLY A 93 -6.21 13.82 -9.98
CA GLY A 93 -7.02 15.02 -10.13
C GLY A 93 -7.81 15.39 -8.87
N LEU A 94 -7.24 15.10 -7.69
CA LEU A 94 -7.79 15.42 -6.38
C LEU A 94 -7.29 16.76 -5.84
#